data_AF-A0A852G8U3-F1
#
_entry.id   AF-A0A852G8U3-F1
#
_cell.length_a   1.000
_cell.length_b   1.000
_cell.length_c   1.000
_cell.angle_alpha   90.00
_cell.angle_beta   90.00
_cell.angle_gamma   90.00
#
_symmetry.space_group_name_H-M   'P 1'
#
loop_
_entity.id
_entity.type
_entity.pdbx_description
1 polymer ?
#
loop_
_entity_poly.entity_id
_entity_poly.type
_entity_poly.pdbx_seq_one_letter_code
_entity_poly.pdbx_strand_id
1 'polypeptide(L)'
;TTRDFLQLNELQRRYGPRGLQVLGFPCNQFGHQENAANEEILLSLEHVRPGNGYKPNFIMFEKCEVNGKNAHPLFTFLKEALPFPHDDPSSLMTNPQYIIWSPVCRNDISWNFEKFLIGPDGVPFKRYSRHFETIKIQDDIELLLQKVPKNALE
;
A
#
# COMPACT_ATOMS: atom_id res chain seq x y z
N THR A 1 7.55 0.32 8.05
CA THR A 1 6.48 0.55 9.05
C THR A 1 6.44 2.00 9.54
N THR A 2 7.23 2.42 10.54
CA THR A 2 7.12 3.81 11.08
C THR A 2 7.34 4.86 10.01
N ARG A 3 8.41 4.74 9.23
CA ARG A 3 8.70 5.64 8.10
C ARG A 3 7.51 5.72 7.14
N ASP A 4 7.00 4.58 6.69
CA ASP A 4 5.95 4.54 5.67
C ASP A 4 4.64 5.14 6.20
N PHE A 5 4.20 4.82 7.41
CA PHE A 5 3.00 5.40 8.03
C PHE A 5 3.09 6.93 8.19
N LEU A 6 4.25 7.45 8.61
CA LEU A 6 4.48 8.90 8.70
C LEU A 6 4.46 9.57 7.32
N GLN A 7 5.10 8.95 6.32
CA GLN A 7 5.12 9.47 4.95
C GLN A 7 3.75 9.38 4.26
N LEU A 8 2.96 8.33 4.52
CA LEU A 8 1.58 8.20 4.05
C LEU A 8 0.69 9.31 4.63
N ASN A 9 0.82 9.59 5.94
CA ASN A 9 0.12 10.70 6.56
C ASN A 9 0.49 12.04 5.91
N GLU A 10 1.78 12.24 5.63
CA GLU A 10 2.27 13.46 5.01
C GLU A 10 1.74 13.63 3.57
N LEU A 11 1.75 12.56 2.76
CA LEU A 11 1.17 12.61 1.42
C LEU A 11 -0.33 12.89 1.45
N GLN A 12 -1.09 12.19 2.31
CA GLN A 12 -2.52 12.43 2.48
C GLN A 12 -2.81 13.87 2.93
N ARG A 13 -2.01 14.42 3.84
CA ARG A 13 -2.14 15.80 4.31
C ARG A 13 -1.86 16.81 3.20
N ARG A 14 -0.80 16.60 2.42
CA ARG A 14 -0.34 17.53 1.37
C ARG A 14 -1.21 17.48 0.11
N TYR A 15 -1.61 16.29 -0.31
CA TYR A 15 -2.26 16.07 -1.61
C TYR A 15 -3.74 15.66 -1.49
N GLY A 16 -4.23 15.34 -0.29
CA GLY A 16 -5.64 15.03 -0.03
C GLY A 16 -6.60 16.09 -0.57
N PRO A 17 -6.41 17.39 -0.24
CA PRO A 17 -7.25 18.47 -0.77
C PRO A 17 -7.20 18.63 -2.30
N ARG A 18 -6.26 17.98 -2.98
CA ARG A 18 -6.10 18.02 -4.43
C ARG A 18 -6.66 16.78 -5.12
N GLY A 19 -7.18 15.80 -4.37
CA GLY A 19 -7.76 14.57 -4.90
C GLY A 19 -6.97 13.28 -4.63
N LEU A 20 -5.87 13.32 -3.87
CA LEU A 20 -5.22 12.08 -3.43
C LEU A 20 -6.03 11.41 -2.32
N GLN A 21 -6.29 10.11 -2.47
CA GLN A 21 -6.78 9.27 -1.39
C GLN A 21 -5.78 8.15 -1.11
N VAL A 22 -5.25 8.13 0.11
CA VAL A 22 -4.45 7.02 0.63
C VAL A 22 -5.39 5.97 1.24
N LEU A 23 -5.11 4.70 0.92
CA LEU A 23 -5.87 3.53 1.34
C LEU A 23 -4.91 2.49 1.93
N GLY A 24 -5.09 2.12 3.19
CA GLY A 24 -4.28 1.12 3.89
C GLY A 24 -5.02 -0.21 4.03
N PHE A 25 -4.37 -1.29 3.60
CA PHE A 25 -4.88 -2.67 3.71
C PHE A 25 -3.96 -3.48 4.61
N PRO A 26 -4.30 -3.71 5.88
CA PRO A 26 -3.54 -4.57 6.76
C PRO A 26 -3.45 -5.99 6.20
N CYS A 27 -2.29 -6.63 6.31
CA CYS A 27 -2.07 -7.99 5.81
C CYS A 27 -1.05 -8.71 6.70
N ASN A 28 -1.34 -9.95 7.08
CA ASN A 28 -0.47 -10.73 7.97
C ASN A 28 0.37 -11.79 7.24
N GLN A 29 0.41 -11.79 5.91
CA GLN A 29 1.12 -12.82 5.12
C GLN A 29 2.65 -12.65 5.17
N PHE A 30 3.15 -11.48 5.53
CA PHE A 30 4.56 -11.13 5.45
C PHE A 30 5.23 -11.17 6.83
N GLY A 31 5.78 -12.33 7.18
CA GLY A 31 6.49 -12.55 8.44
C GLY A 31 5.61 -12.32 9.68
N HIS A 32 4.30 -12.49 9.55
CA HIS A 32 3.32 -12.30 10.62
C HIS A 32 3.44 -10.95 11.35
N GLN A 33 3.68 -9.87 10.60
CA GLN A 33 3.91 -8.54 11.18
C GLN A 33 2.62 -7.78 11.56
N GLU A 34 1.44 -8.33 11.27
CA GLU A 34 0.12 -7.76 11.56
C GLU A 34 -0.77 -8.79 12.28
N ASN A 35 -0.25 -9.32 13.41
CA ASN A 35 -0.92 -10.32 14.22
C ASN A 35 -2.15 -9.80 14.97
N ALA A 36 -2.20 -8.49 15.21
CA ALA A 36 -3.31 -7.82 15.87
C ALA A 36 -4.65 -8.09 15.16
N ALA A 37 -5.73 -8.22 15.92
CA ALA A 37 -7.10 -8.24 15.37
C ALA A 37 -7.46 -6.87 14.78
N ASN A 38 -8.51 -6.80 13.96
CA ASN A 38 -8.90 -5.55 13.28
C ASN A 38 -9.11 -4.39 14.27
N GLU A 39 -9.69 -4.69 15.42
CA GLU A 39 -10.00 -3.76 16.50
C GLU A 39 -8.75 -3.24 17.23
N GLU A 40 -7.63 -3.96 17.11
CA GLU A 40 -6.38 -3.68 17.83
C GLU A 40 -5.36 -2.92 16.96
N ILE A 41 -5.51 -2.93 15.63
CA ILE A 41 -4.54 -2.34 14.70
C ILE A 41 -4.33 -0.85 15.00
N LEU A 42 -5.41 -0.08 15.16
CA LEU A 42 -5.30 1.36 15.44
C LEU A 42 -4.66 1.63 16.80
N LEU A 43 -4.95 0.81 17.82
CA LEU A 43 -4.32 0.91 19.14
C LEU A 43 -2.81 0.61 19.07
N SER A 44 -2.42 -0.39 18.29
CA SER A 44 -1.01 -0.73 18.06
C SER A 44 -0.27 0.43 17.38
N LEU A 45 -0.88 1.07 16.38
CA LEU A 45 -0.31 2.24 15.71
C LEU A 45 -0.19 3.44 16.65
N GLU A 46 -1.19 3.68 17.51
CA GLU A 46 -1.23 4.80 18.45
C GLU A 46 -0.25 4.64 19.63
N HIS A 47 -0.11 3.43 20.16
CA HIS A 47 0.58 3.20 21.43
C HIS A 47 1.89 2.41 21.32
N VAL A 48 2.08 1.61 20.25
CA VAL A 48 3.23 0.70 20.14
C VAL A 48 4.18 1.14 19.04
N ARG A 49 3.73 1.12 17.78
CA ARG A 49 4.56 1.50 16.63
C ARG A 49 3.68 1.89 15.44
N PRO A 50 3.68 3.15 14.98
CA PRO A 50 4.61 4.24 15.32
C PRO A 50 4.64 4.69 16.78
N GLY A 51 3.53 4.55 17.51
CA GLY A 51 3.42 4.99 18.89
C GLY A 51 3.28 6.51 19.01
N ASN A 52 3.46 7.04 20.22
CA ASN A 52 3.43 8.48 20.52
C ASN A 52 2.14 9.19 20.07
N GLY A 53 0.99 8.52 20.16
CA GLY A 53 -0.30 9.11 19.79
C GLY A 53 -0.52 9.19 18.28
N TYR A 54 0.29 8.48 17.48
CA TYR A 54 0.14 8.45 16.03
C TYR A 54 -1.24 7.93 15.62
N LYS A 55 -1.89 8.64 14.68
CA LYS A 55 -3.15 8.21 14.06
C LYS A 55 -3.02 8.31 12.54
N PRO A 56 -3.36 7.26 11.78
CA PRO A 56 -3.45 7.39 10.33
C PRO A 56 -4.52 8.43 9.99
N ASN A 57 -4.21 9.37 9.11
CA ASN A 57 -5.17 10.38 8.62
C ASN A 57 -5.83 9.96 7.29
N PHE A 58 -5.79 8.66 7.01
CA PHE A 58 -6.26 8.01 5.80
C PHE A 58 -7.05 6.74 6.15
N ILE A 59 -7.76 6.20 5.16
CA ILE A 59 -8.66 5.05 5.37
C ILE A 59 -7.84 3.79 5.61
N MET A 60 -8.17 3.08 6.69
CA MET A 60 -7.67 1.74 6.97
C MET A 60 -8.83 0.75 6.80
N PHE A 61 -8.65 -0.25 5.95
CA PHE A 61 -9.61 -1.33 5.74
C PHE A 61 -9.41 -2.47 6.75
N GLU A 62 -10.34 -3.41 6.76
CA GLU A 62 -10.14 -4.68 7.44
C GLU A 62 -8.95 -5.44 6.87
N LYS A 63 -8.33 -6.25 7.74
CA LYS A 63 -7.23 -7.13 7.37
C LYS A 63 -7.67 -8.13 6.31
N CYS A 64 -6.87 -8.26 5.26
CA CYS A 64 -7.14 -9.20 4.16
C CYS A 64 -5.86 -9.88 3.67
N GLU A 65 -6.02 -10.91 2.83
CA GLU A 65 -4.93 -11.51 2.09
C GLU A 65 -4.72 -10.80 0.76
N VAL A 66 -3.46 -10.66 0.35
CA VAL A 66 -3.08 -10.01 -0.91
C VAL A 66 -2.44 -10.97 -1.91
N ASN A 67 -2.01 -12.14 -1.44
CA ASN A 67 -1.45 -13.24 -2.22
C ASN A 67 -2.19 -14.56 -1.97
N GLY A 68 -1.96 -15.54 -2.86
CA GLY A 68 -2.57 -16.87 -2.76
C GLY A 68 -4.04 -16.93 -3.16
N LYS A 69 -4.66 -18.09 -2.92
CA LYS A 69 -6.02 -18.43 -3.37
C LYS A 69 -7.10 -17.50 -2.81
N ASN A 70 -6.91 -16.97 -1.60
CA ASN A 70 -7.88 -16.12 -0.92
C ASN A 70 -7.52 -14.63 -1.03
N ALA A 71 -6.61 -14.26 -1.94
CA ALA A 71 -6.27 -12.87 -2.18
C ALA A 71 -7.53 -12.05 -2.48
N HIS A 72 -7.65 -10.89 -1.82
CA HIS A 72 -8.76 -9.98 -2.06
C HIS A 72 -8.79 -9.58 -3.55
N PRO A 73 -9.96 -9.54 -4.22
CA PRO A 73 -10.07 -9.34 -5.67
C PRO A 73 -9.35 -8.09 -6.19
N LEU A 74 -9.34 -7.00 -5.40
CA LEU A 74 -8.56 -5.80 -5.70
C LEU A 74 -7.07 -6.11 -5.93
N PHE A 75 -6.44 -6.89 -5.07
CA PHE A 75 -5.02 -7.20 -5.19
C PHE A 75 -4.74 -8.19 -6.32
N THR A 76 -5.66 -9.11 -6.61
CA THR A 76 -5.59 -9.93 -7.83
C THR A 76 -5.56 -9.04 -9.07
N PHE A 77 -6.52 -8.11 -9.19
CA PHE A 77 -6.58 -7.14 -10.30
C PHE A 77 -5.31 -6.27 -10.40
N LEU A 78 -4.85 -5.71 -9.28
CA LEU A 78 -3.68 -4.82 -9.25
C LEU A 78 -2.39 -5.57 -9.63
N LYS A 79 -2.21 -6.81 -9.17
CA LYS A 79 -1.06 -7.66 -9.53
C LYS A 79 -1.12 -8.14 -10.98
N GLU A 80 -2.30 -8.28 -11.57
CA GLU A 80 -2.42 -8.58 -13.00
C GLU A 80 -2.11 -7.36 -13.87
N ALA A 81 -2.65 -6.19 -13.50
CA ALA A 81 -2.42 -4.94 -14.22
C ALA A 81 -0.97 -4.43 -14.10
N LEU A 82 -0.34 -4.60 -12.93
CA LEU A 82 1.01 -4.16 -12.62
C LEU A 82 1.81 -5.34 -12.03
N PRO A 83 2.29 -6.26 -12.88
CA PRO A 83 2.87 -7.53 -12.43
C PRO A 83 4.16 -7.38 -11.64
N PHE A 84 4.91 -6.30 -11.86
CA PHE A 84 6.20 -6.09 -11.24
C PHE A 84 6.34 -4.65 -10.73
N PRO A 85 6.98 -4.42 -9.57
CA PRO A 85 7.39 -3.09 -9.15
C PRO A 85 8.33 -2.45 -10.18
N HIS A 86 8.14 -1.18 -10.47
CA HIS A 86 8.95 -0.47 -11.47
C HIS A 86 10.43 -0.33 -11.06
N ASP A 87 10.70 -0.27 -9.76
CA ASP A 87 12.03 -0.08 -9.18
C ASP A 87 12.76 -1.38 -8.85
N ASP A 88 12.04 -2.51 -8.76
CA ASP A 88 12.60 -3.83 -8.47
C ASP A 88 11.72 -4.92 -9.13
N PRO A 89 11.95 -5.23 -10.41
CA PRO A 89 11.06 -6.12 -11.16
C PRO A 89 11.34 -7.61 -10.94
N SER A 90 12.40 -7.97 -10.21
CA SER A 90 12.88 -9.36 -10.10
C SER A 90 12.78 -9.95 -8.70
N SER A 91 12.79 -9.12 -7.65
CA SER A 91 12.85 -9.64 -6.28
C SER A 91 11.47 -10.02 -5.77
N LEU A 92 11.31 -11.28 -5.34
CA LEU A 92 10.13 -11.75 -4.62
C LEU A 92 10.44 -11.96 -3.14
N MET A 93 11.26 -12.96 -2.80
CA MET A 93 11.61 -13.27 -1.42
C MET A 93 13.00 -13.90 -1.36
N THR A 94 13.84 -13.43 -0.43
CA THR A 94 15.18 -14.00 -0.25
C THR A 94 15.13 -15.30 0.54
N ASN A 95 14.34 -15.35 1.62
CA ASN A 95 14.13 -16.58 2.40
C ASN A 95 12.79 -17.21 2.01
N PRO A 96 12.77 -18.38 1.36
CA PRO A 96 11.54 -19.02 0.91
C PRO A 96 10.60 -19.42 2.06
N GLN A 97 11.09 -19.53 3.30
CA GLN A 97 10.26 -19.85 4.48
C GLN A 97 9.21 -18.77 4.78
N TYR A 98 9.39 -17.54 4.29
CA TYR A 98 8.39 -16.49 4.45
C TYR A 98 7.25 -16.56 3.42
N ILE A 99 7.34 -17.46 2.44
CA ILE A 99 6.26 -17.70 1.48
C ILE A 99 5.33 -18.75 2.08
N ILE A 100 4.27 -18.27 2.73
CA ILE A 100 3.29 -19.12 3.43
C ILE A 100 1.94 -19.22 2.72
N TRP A 101 1.80 -18.57 1.56
CA TRP A 101 0.58 -18.58 0.76
C TRP A 101 0.69 -19.57 -0.40
N SER A 102 -0.46 -19.96 -0.95
CA SER A 102 -0.56 -20.84 -2.12
C SER A 102 -1.80 -20.51 -2.95
N PRO A 103 -1.74 -20.57 -4.30
CA PRO A 103 -0.53 -20.79 -5.10
C PRO A 103 0.42 -19.58 -5.02
N VAL A 104 1.68 -19.81 -5.39
CA VAL A 104 2.69 -18.75 -5.54
C VAL A 104 2.71 -18.31 -7.00
N CYS A 105 2.60 -17.01 -7.23
CA CYS A 105 2.57 -16.40 -8.55
C CYS A 105 3.76 -15.44 -8.74
N ARG A 106 4.23 -15.29 -9.99
CA ARG A 106 5.38 -14.42 -10.30
C ARG A 106 5.13 -12.94 -9.99
N ASN A 107 3.87 -12.53 -9.96
CA ASN A 107 3.45 -11.15 -9.70
C ASN A 107 3.05 -10.90 -8.24
N ASP A 108 3.25 -11.86 -7.34
CA ASP A 108 2.91 -11.73 -5.93
C ASP A 108 3.57 -10.50 -5.29
N ILE A 109 2.90 -9.95 -4.27
CA ILE A 109 3.47 -8.90 -3.43
C ILE A 109 4.59 -9.51 -2.59
N SER A 110 5.75 -8.88 -2.61
CA SER A 110 6.99 -9.38 -2.02
C SER A 110 7.05 -9.19 -0.50
N TRP A 111 6.43 -8.13 0.03
CA TRP A 111 6.46 -7.79 1.46
C TRP A 111 5.46 -6.70 1.83
N ASN A 112 5.41 -6.37 3.13
CA ASN A 112 4.73 -5.18 3.64
C ASN A 112 5.21 -3.90 2.94
N PHE A 113 4.29 -2.95 2.77
CA PHE A 113 4.54 -1.65 2.15
C PHE A 113 5.01 -1.71 0.69
N GLU A 114 4.50 -2.63 -0.13
CA GLU A 114 4.39 -2.33 -1.56
C GLU A 114 3.28 -1.30 -1.80
N LYS A 115 3.39 -0.52 -2.89
CA LYS A 115 2.46 0.56 -3.19
C LYS A 115 1.96 0.45 -4.62
N PHE A 116 0.69 0.76 -4.83
CA PHE A 116 0.08 0.89 -6.14
C PHE A 116 -0.46 2.31 -6.24
N LEU A 117 -0.10 3.03 -7.31
CA LEU A 117 -0.67 4.32 -7.65
C LEU A 117 -1.68 4.12 -8.76
N ILE A 118 -2.89 4.64 -8.56
CA ILE A 118 -4.03 4.51 -9.46
C ILE A 118 -4.38 5.91 -9.98
N GLY A 119 -4.65 6.02 -11.28
CA GLY A 119 -5.07 7.26 -11.92
C GLY A 119 -6.47 7.71 -11.50
N PRO A 120 -6.83 8.98 -11.76
CA PRO A 120 -8.16 9.50 -11.44
C PRO A 120 -9.29 8.85 -12.26
N ASP A 121 -8.95 8.14 -13.34
CA ASP A 121 -9.82 7.32 -14.16
C ASP A 121 -10.00 5.89 -13.64
N GLY A 122 -9.36 5.55 -12.50
CA GLY A 122 -9.38 4.21 -11.92
C GLY A 122 -8.38 3.23 -12.55
N VAL A 123 -7.55 3.67 -13.50
CA VAL A 123 -6.57 2.80 -14.17
C VAL A 123 -5.28 2.71 -13.35
N PRO A 124 -4.75 1.51 -13.04
CA PRO A 124 -3.47 1.36 -12.36
C PRO A 124 -2.33 2.03 -13.15
N PHE A 125 -1.60 2.93 -12.51
CA PHE A 125 -0.53 3.72 -13.13
C PHE A 125 0.86 3.12 -12.89
N LYS A 126 1.21 2.84 -11.62
CA LYS A 126 2.55 2.36 -11.27
C LYS A 126 2.56 1.56 -9.96
N ARG A 127 3.43 0.54 -9.89
CA ARG A 127 3.69 -0.27 -8.68
C ARG A 127 5.10 0.02 -8.16
N TYR A 128 5.24 0.12 -6.84
CA TYR A 128 6.49 0.45 -6.15
C TYR A 128 6.83 -0.64 -5.14
N SER A 129 8.10 -1.02 -5.07
CA SER A 129 8.56 -2.11 -4.21
C SER A 129 8.49 -1.72 -2.73
N ARG A 130 8.69 -2.70 -1.86
CA ARG A 130 8.84 -2.51 -0.40
C ARG A 130 9.98 -1.55 -0.03
N HIS A 131 11.00 -1.44 -0.87
CA HIS A 131 12.18 -0.61 -0.61
C HIS A 131 11.99 0.82 -1.09
N PHE A 132 11.11 1.05 -2.07
CA PHE A 132 10.80 2.38 -2.55
C PHE A 132 10.23 3.25 -1.43
N GLU A 133 10.81 4.43 -1.23
CA GLU A 133 10.36 5.35 -0.20
C GLU A 133 9.00 5.95 -0.59
N THR A 134 8.00 5.84 0.29
CA THR A 134 6.65 6.35 0.05
C THR A 134 6.67 7.82 -0.38
N ILE A 135 7.48 8.66 0.27
CA ILE A 135 7.52 10.10 -0.05
C ILE A 135 7.99 10.38 -1.48
N LYS A 136 8.80 9.50 -2.09
CA LYS A 136 9.28 9.67 -3.48
C LYS A 136 8.17 9.44 -4.51
N ILE A 137 7.04 8.88 -4.11
CA ILE A 137 5.85 8.72 -4.98
C ILE A 137 5.20 10.09 -5.27
N GLN A 138 5.56 11.14 -4.50
CA GLN A 138 4.98 12.48 -4.65
C GLN A 138 5.08 13.05 -6.08
N ASP A 139 6.15 12.76 -6.81
CA ASP A 139 6.37 13.32 -8.15
C ASP A 139 5.37 12.72 -9.15
N ASP A 140 5.12 11.41 -9.04
CA ASP A 140 4.10 10.71 -9.83
C ASP A 140 2.67 11.12 -9.41
N ILE A 141 2.45 11.38 -8.12
CA ILE A 141 1.18 11.93 -7.63
C ILE A 141 0.93 13.30 -8.25
N GLU A 142 1.92 14.20 -8.24
CA GLU A 142 1.76 15.53 -8.84
C GLU A 142 1.48 15.45 -10.33
N LEU A 143 2.14 14.54 -11.05
CA LEU A 143 1.88 14.29 -12.47
C LEU A 143 0.43 13.88 -12.74
N LEU A 144 -0.14 12.99 -11.91
CA LEU A 144 -1.52 12.53 -12.09
C LEU A 144 -2.54 13.57 -11.66
N LEU A 145 -2.25 14.34 -10.60
CA LEU A 145 -3.13 15.42 -10.13
C LEU A 145 -3.27 16.55 -11.17
N GLN A 146 -2.28 16.78 -12.02
CA GLN A 146 -2.38 17.74 -13.13
C GLN A 146 -3.42 17.31 -14.19
N LYS A 147 -3.77 16.03 -14.25
CA LYS A 147 -4.76 15.49 -15.19
C LYS A 147 -6.19 15.57 -14.67
N VAL A 148 -6.40 15.87 -13.38
CA VAL A 148 -7.72 16.04 -12.79
C VAL A 148 -8.29 17.38 -13.27
N PRO A 149 -9.45 17.40 -13.96
CA PRO A 149 -10.08 18.65 -14.36
C PRO A 149 -10.40 19.48 -13.12
N LYS A 150 -10.08 20.79 -13.13
CA LYS A 150 -10.29 21.69 -11.97
C LYS A 150 -11.75 21.76 -11.49
N ASN A 151 -12.70 21.34 -12.30
CA ASN A 151 -14.13 21.41 -12.04
C ASN A 151 -14.70 20.12 -11.41
N ALA A 152 -13.88 19.09 -11.15
CA ALA A 152 -14.33 17.80 -10.62
C ALA A 152 -14.27 17.70 -9.08
N LEU A 153 -13.92 18.80 -8.39
CA LEU A 153 -13.74 18.87 -6.93
C LEU A 153 -14.74 19.82 -6.26
N GLU A 154 -15.76 20.29 -6.99
CA GLU A 154 -16.91 21.06 -6.47
C GLU A 154 -18.12 20.14 -6.26
#